data_AF-A0A9P0KIJ8-F1
#
_entry.id   AF-A0A9P0KIJ8-F1
#
_cell.length_a   1.000
_cell.length_b   1.000
_cell.length_c   1.000
_cell.angle_alpha   90.00
_cell.angle_beta   90.00
_cell.angle_gamma   90.00
#
_symmetry.space_group_name_H-M   'P 1'
#
loop_
_entity.id
_entity.type
_entity.pdbx_description
1 polymer ?
#
loop_
_entity_poly.entity_id
_entity_poly.type
_entity_poly.pdbx_seq_one_letter_code
_entity_poly.pdbx_strand_id
1 'polypeptide(L)'
;MFLFSEKMVALDCISTLISLLTLDPGLVNEHILSLLVELVDGNEKCIQQCRDAKYNLKDFIHRYMDNIKQNDEYKEQEEYCKRILHVLNAAES
;
A
#
# COMPACT_ATOMS: atom_id res chain seq x y z
N MET A 1 -15.17 8.91 -7.50
CA MET A 1 -13.99 8.20 -6.96
C MET A 1 -14.40 7.08 -5.99
N PHE A 2 -15.26 7.35 -4.99
CA PHE A 2 -15.72 6.37 -3.97
C PHE A 2 -16.23 5.00 -4.48
N LEU A 3 -16.97 4.97 -5.60
CA LEU A 3 -17.50 3.71 -6.20
C LEU A 3 -16.42 2.77 -6.76
N PHE A 4 -15.24 3.30 -7.10
CA PHE A 4 -14.14 2.51 -7.66
C PHE A 4 -13.38 1.78 -6.55
N SER A 5 -13.04 2.49 -5.46
CA SER A 5 -12.33 1.92 -4.32
C SER A 5 -13.13 0.80 -3.63
N GLU A 6 -14.45 0.97 -3.46
CA GLU A 6 -15.30 -0.10 -2.88
C GLU A 6 -15.39 -1.34 -3.78
N LYS A 7 -15.42 -1.17 -5.11
CA LYS A 7 -15.41 -2.31 -6.05
C LYS A 7 -14.06 -3.02 -6.10
N MET A 8 -12.96 -2.28 -6.00
CA MET A 8 -11.62 -2.87 -5.97
C MET A 8 -11.38 -3.69 -4.70
N VAL A 9 -11.87 -3.21 -3.57
CA VAL A 9 -11.92 -3.96 -2.31
C VAL A 9 -12.69 -5.27 -2.45
N ALA A 10 -13.86 -5.25 -3.10
CA ALA A 10 -14.67 -6.44 -3.31
C ALA A 10 -14.00 -7.50 -4.21
N LEU A 11 -12.95 -7.13 -4.96
CA LEU A 11 -12.21 -8.00 -5.87
C LEU A 11 -10.89 -8.52 -5.28
N ASP A 12 -10.67 -8.37 -3.98
CA ASP A 12 -9.41 -8.76 -3.30
C ASP A 12 -8.16 -8.10 -3.91
N CYS A 13 -8.33 -6.87 -4.40
CA CYS A 13 -7.28 -6.16 -5.13
C CYS A 13 -6.05 -5.90 -4.27
N ILE A 14 -6.20 -5.76 -2.95
CA ILE A 14 -5.07 -5.58 -2.01
C ILE A 14 -4.07 -6.75 -2.11
N SER A 15 -4.54 -8.00 -2.15
CA SER A 15 -3.65 -9.17 -2.33
C SER A 15 -2.90 -9.11 -3.65
N THR A 16 -3.62 -8.71 -4.71
CA THR A 16 -3.04 -8.60 -6.07
C THR A 16 -1.97 -7.52 -6.12
N LEU A 17 -2.23 -6.34 -5.55
CA LEU A 17 -1.26 -5.24 -5.53
C LEU A 17 0.00 -5.60 -4.73
N ILE A 18 -0.15 -6.26 -3.57
CA ILE A 18 1.00 -6.75 -2.79
C ILE A 18 1.80 -7.77 -3.62
N SER A 19 1.13 -8.69 -4.31
CA SER A 19 1.78 -9.67 -5.17
C SER A 19 2.55 -9.02 -6.32
N LEU A 20 2.00 -7.94 -6.91
CA LEU A 20 2.68 -7.17 -7.95
C LEU A 20 3.93 -6.45 -7.41
N LEU A 21 3.87 -5.89 -6.20
CA LEU A 21 5.03 -5.27 -5.56
C LEU A 21 6.15 -6.27 -5.26
N THR A 22 5.84 -7.56 -5.09
CA THR A 22 6.85 -8.61 -4.89
C THR A 22 7.50 -9.13 -6.17
N LEU A 23 6.90 -8.91 -7.34
CA LEU A 23 7.35 -9.53 -8.59
C LEU A 23 8.52 -8.79 -9.24
N ASP A 24 8.57 -7.46 -9.16
CA ASP A 24 9.67 -6.68 -9.74
C ASP A 24 9.87 -5.34 -8.99
N PRO A 25 11.02 -5.12 -8.31
CA PRO A 25 11.36 -3.83 -7.72
C PRO A 25 11.79 -2.84 -8.81
N GLY A 26 10.81 -2.29 -9.53
CA GLY A 26 11.02 -1.29 -10.57
C GLY A 26 10.25 0.01 -10.33
N LEU A 27 10.38 0.96 -11.26
CA LEU A 27 9.64 2.23 -11.21
C LEU A 27 8.11 2.03 -11.26
N VAL A 28 7.64 0.90 -11.80
CA VAL A 28 6.21 0.55 -11.83
C VAL A 28 5.61 0.44 -10.42
N ASN A 29 6.42 0.10 -9.41
CA ASN A 29 5.96 -0.01 -8.02
C ASN A 29 5.52 1.33 -7.44
N GLU A 30 6.02 2.45 -7.96
CA GLU A 30 5.54 3.78 -7.60
C GLU A 30 4.05 3.93 -7.89
N HIS A 31 3.61 3.55 -9.09
CA HIS A 31 2.19 3.61 -9.47
C HIS A 31 1.34 2.62 -8.66
N ILE A 32 1.88 1.45 -8.34
CA ILE A 32 1.18 0.47 -7.51
C ILE A 32 1.01 0.99 -6.08
N LEU A 33 2.04 1.60 -5.51
CA LEU A 33 2.01 2.21 -4.19
C LEU A 33 1.09 3.43 -4.14
N SER A 34 1.09 4.26 -5.19
CA SER A 34 0.16 5.41 -5.26
C SER A 34 -1.30 4.95 -5.33
N LEU A 35 -1.60 3.89 -6.08
CA LEU A 35 -2.93 3.26 -6.07
C LEU A 35 -3.30 2.73 -4.68
N LEU A 36 -2.35 2.11 -3.98
CA LEU A 36 -2.57 1.63 -2.61
C LEU A 36 -2.87 2.79 -1.65
N VAL A 37 -2.18 3.92 -1.79
CA VAL A 37 -2.47 5.16 -1.05
C VAL A 37 -3.89 5.62 -1.33
N GLU A 38 -4.28 5.76 -2.60
CA GLU A 38 -5.64 6.19 -2.99
C GLU A 38 -6.75 5.23 -2.50
N LEU A 39 -6.43 3.95 -2.32
CA LEU A 39 -7.38 2.99 -1.76
C LEU A 39 -7.55 3.18 -0.25
N VAL A 40 -6.49 3.48 0.49
CA VAL A 40 -6.57 3.64 1.96
C VAL A 40 -6.92 5.07 2.39
N ASP A 41 -6.65 6.08 1.56
CA ASP A 41 -6.90 7.49 1.85
C ASP A 41 -8.41 7.77 1.83
N GLY A 42 -8.99 8.05 3.01
CA GLY A 42 -10.42 8.35 3.16
C GLY A 42 -11.38 7.17 3.08
N ASN A 43 -10.90 5.92 3.11
CA ASN A 43 -11.77 4.73 3.07
C ASN A 43 -11.49 3.74 4.22
N GLU A 44 -12.25 3.88 5.31
CA GLU A 44 -12.13 3.02 6.50
C GLU A 44 -12.27 1.52 6.20
N LYS A 45 -13.12 1.12 5.25
CA LYS A 45 -13.29 -0.30 4.90
C LYS A 45 -12.01 -0.85 4.28
N CYS A 46 -11.38 -0.11 3.38
CA CYS A 46 -10.08 -0.47 2.82
C CYS A 46 -9.01 -0.55 3.90
N ILE A 47 -8.97 0.42 4.81
CA ILE A 47 -8.01 0.45 5.93
C ILE A 47 -8.16 -0.82 6.78
N GLN A 48 -9.39 -1.18 7.16
CA GLN A 48 -9.66 -2.38 7.95
C GLN A 48 -9.26 -3.66 7.21
N GLN A 49 -9.48 -3.75 5.89
CA GLN A 49 -9.00 -4.88 5.11
C GLN A 49 -7.48 -4.92 5.02
N CYS A 50 -6.80 -3.79 4.78
CA CYS A 50 -5.35 -3.71 4.75
C CYS A 50 -4.69 -4.13 6.07
N ARG A 51 -5.43 -4.06 7.19
CA ARG A 51 -5.01 -4.52 8.53
C ARG A 51 -5.25 -6.00 8.77
N ASP A 52 -6.02 -6.67 7.92
CA ASP A 52 -6.23 -8.10 8.03
C ASP A 52 -4.86 -8.81 7.97
N ALA A 53 -4.60 -9.63 8.99
CA ALA A 53 -3.34 -10.33 9.18
C ALA A 53 -2.95 -11.17 7.96
N LYS A 54 -3.93 -11.60 7.14
CA LYS A 54 -3.68 -12.35 5.91
C LYS A 54 -2.85 -11.58 4.87
N TYR A 55 -2.89 -10.25 4.87
CA TYR A 55 -2.12 -9.43 3.92
C TYR A 55 -0.74 -9.06 4.45
N ASN A 56 -0.55 -9.08 5.77
CA ASN A 56 0.66 -8.64 6.47
C ASN A 56 1.30 -7.35 5.88
N LEU A 57 0.45 -6.37 5.54
CA LEU A 57 0.85 -5.22 4.73
C LEU A 57 1.87 -4.33 5.46
N LYS A 58 1.74 -4.17 6.78
CA LYS A 58 2.65 -3.34 7.59
C LYS A 58 4.09 -3.87 7.55
N ASP A 59 4.28 -5.16 7.82
CA ASP A 59 5.59 -5.80 7.73
C ASP A 59 6.12 -5.85 6.29
N PHE A 60 5.23 -6.03 5.31
CA PHE A 60 5.60 -5.94 3.91
C PHE A 60 6.17 -4.56 3.56
N ILE A 61 5.47 -3.48 3.91
CA ILE A 61 5.89 -2.11 3.63
C ILE A 61 7.22 -1.79 4.33
N HIS A 62 7.40 -2.22 5.59
CA HIS A 62 8.68 -2.04 6.29
C HIS A 62 9.84 -2.72 5.57
N ARG A 63 9.68 -4.00 5.17
CA ARG A 63 10.69 -4.73 4.40
C ARG A 63 10.94 -4.09 3.02
N TYR A 64 9.88 -3.63 2.36
CA TYR A 64 9.99 -2.95 1.08
C TYR A 64 10.83 -1.67 1.22
N MET A 65 10.53 -0.84 2.22
CA MET A 65 11.28 0.39 2.50
C MET A 65 12.76 0.12 2.78
N ASP A 66 13.10 -0.94 3.53
CA ASP A 66 14.48 -1.30 3.80
C ASP A 66 15.27 -1.64 2.51
N ASN A 67 14.60 -2.21 1.51
CA ASN A 67 15.21 -2.53 0.22
C ASN A 67 15.45 -1.29 -0.67
N ILE A 68 14.67 -0.22 -0.49
CA ILE A 68 14.75 0.98 -1.36
C ILE A 68 15.44 2.19 -0.72
N LYS A 69 15.68 2.16 0.60
CA LYS A 69 16.13 3.30 1.44
C LYS A 69 17.38 4.04 0.98
N GLN A 70 18.24 3.43 0.17
CA GLN A 70 19.50 4.02 -0.28
C GLN A 70 19.52 4.44 -1.75
N ASN A 71 18.44 4.25 -2.49
CA ASN A 71 18.35 4.67 -3.89
C ASN A 71 17.45 5.90 -4.01
N ASP A 72 18.05 7.02 -4.42
CA ASP A 72 17.34 8.29 -4.66
C ASP A 72 16.26 8.17 -5.73
N GLU A 73 16.35 7.20 -6.65
CA GLU A 73 15.34 6.91 -7.67
C GLU A 73 14.02 6.39 -7.07
N TYR A 74 14.00 5.96 -5.81
CA TYR A 74 12.81 5.40 -5.15
C TYR A 74 12.25 6.31 -4.04
N LYS A 75 12.63 7.58 -4.00
CA LYS A 75 12.13 8.54 -3.00
C LYS A 75 10.59 8.64 -2.96
N GLU A 76 9.94 8.70 -4.12
CA GLU A 76 8.48 8.79 -4.18
C GLU A 76 7.82 7.51 -3.62
N GLN A 77 8.39 6.36 -3.92
CA GLN A 77 7.93 5.07 -3.37
C GLN A 77 8.04 5.06 -1.84
N GLU A 78 9.15 5.57 -1.30
CA GLU A 78 9.35 5.70 0.14
C GLU A 78 8.30 6.63 0.78
N GLU A 79 7.96 7.74 0.13
CA GLU A 79 6.91 8.66 0.59
C GLU A 79 5.52 7.99 0.60
N TYR A 80 5.18 7.23 -0.45
CA TYR A 80 3.93 6.48 -0.48
C TYR A 80 3.86 5.42 0.62
N CYS A 81 4.95 4.67 0.84
CA CYS A 81 5.04 3.71 1.94
C CYS A 81 4.83 4.39 3.31
N LYS A 82 5.45 5.55 3.55
CA LYS A 82 5.25 6.34 4.77
C LYS A 82 3.80 6.78 4.95
N ARG A 83 3.14 7.24 3.87
CA ARG A 83 1.71 7.62 3.90
C ARG A 83 0.82 6.43 4.23
N ILE A 84 1.05 5.28 3.61
CA ILE A 84 0.29 4.04 3.91
C ILE A 84 0.45 3.68 5.39
N LEU A 85 1.68 3.64 5.91
CA LEU A 85 1.92 3.34 7.33
C LEU A 85 1.25 4.35 8.26
N HIS A 86 1.27 5.64 7.92
CA HIS A 86 0.61 6.67 8.72
C HIS A 86 -0.90 6.42 8.81
N VAL A 87 -1.57 6.17 7.68
CA VAL A 87 -3.01 5.86 7.65
C VAL A 87 -3.32 4.57 8.42
N LEU A 88 -2.50 3.53 8.23
CA LEU A 88 -2.67 2.26 8.93
C LEU A 88 -2.43 2.35 10.44
N ASN A 89 -1.65 3.30 10.94
CA ASN A 89 -1.44 3.52 12.37
C ASN A 89 -2.48 4.50 12.96
N ALA A 90 -2.90 5.51 12.19
CA ALA A 90 -3.81 6.56 12.66
C ALA A 90 -5.19 6.02 13.04
N ALA A 91 -5.72 5.04 12.31
CA ALA A 91 -7.00 4.42 12.65
C ALA A 91 -6.91 3.37 13.79
N GLU A 92 -5.74 3.19 14.44
CA GLU A 92 -5.56 2.32 15.64
C GLU A 92 -5.86 3.10 16.93
N SER A 93 -6.00 4.43 16.83
CA SER A 93 -6.41 5.35 17.91
C SER A 93 -7.91 5.56 17.93
#